data_AF-A0A523T956-F1
#
_entry.id   AF-A0A523T956-F1
#
_cell.length_a   1.000
_cell.length_b   1.000
_cell.length_c   1.000
_cell.angle_alpha   90.00
_cell.angle_beta   90.00
_cell.angle_gamma   90.00
#
_symmetry.space_group_name_H-M   'P 1'
#
loop_
_entity.id
_entity.type
_entity.pdbx_description
1 polymer ?
#
loop_
_entity_poly.entity_id
_entity_poly.type
_entity_poly.pdbx_seq_one_letter_code
_entity_poly.pdbx_strand_id
1 'polypeptide(L)'
;MASKAPHSLKERLADFLTLSRGVIGLVILSLSFIGSSAYLTVVILALVGGATDILDGKVARHYLGDGKEGKLGRYDIEIDTLFILCIIGYLSFSEIVIPTLAGLGWIALAITGAFIYKRKAKVLVMIEVPSVIGMLVVAALYNLQIFIFIILPIFAIGLVLNRRRVLYIIFEYWPKIFSQ
;
A
#
# COMPACT_ATOMS: atom_id res chain seq x y z
N MET A 1 28.18 10.96 28.74
CA MET A 1 27.18 9.88 28.54
C MET A 1 25.80 10.50 28.56
N ALA A 2 25.23 10.80 27.39
CA ALA A 2 23.92 11.42 27.29
C ALA A 2 22.82 10.35 27.40
N SER A 3 21.94 10.54 28.39
CA SER A 3 20.73 9.76 28.65
C SER A 3 19.86 9.65 27.38
N LYS A 4 19.68 8.43 26.86
CA LYS A 4 18.70 8.11 25.80
C LYS A 4 17.30 8.38 26.36
N ALA A 5 16.65 9.44 25.90
CA ALA A 5 15.23 9.68 26.19
C ALA A 5 14.40 8.45 25.78
N PRO A 6 13.40 8.05 26.57
CA PRO A 6 12.59 6.88 26.27
C PRO A 6 11.81 7.12 24.97
N HIS A 7 11.99 6.24 23.99
CA HIS A 7 11.14 6.17 22.80
C HIS A 7 9.68 6.23 23.24
N SER A 8 8.92 7.21 22.75
CA SER A 8 7.51 7.31 23.12
C SER A 8 6.78 6.06 22.59
N LEU A 9 5.85 5.50 23.37
CA LEU A 9 4.99 4.36 22.97
C LEU A 9 4.32 4.56 21.59
N LYS A 10 4.23 5.81 21.14
CA LYS A 10 3.56 6.27 19.93
C LYS A 10 4.40 6.03 18.67
N GLU A 11 5.71 6.24 18.75
CA GLU A 11 6.64 5.88 17.66
C GLU A 11 6.62 4.37 17.46
N ARG A 12 6.64 3.62 18.58
CA ARG A 12 6.52 2.16 18.52
C ARG A 12 5.21 1.68 17.90
N LEU A 13 4.11 2.41 18.07
CA LEU A 13 2.81 2.03 17.50
C LEU A 13 2.78 2.21 15.98
N ALA A 14 3.23 3.37 15.49
CA ALA A 14 3.35 3.64 14.06
C ALA A 14 4.34 2.67 13.40
N ASP A 15 5.50 2.45 14.03
CA ASP A 15 6.51 1.49 13.57
C ASP A 15 5.95 0.05 13.53
N PHE A 16 5.14 -0.33 14.52
CA PHE A 16 4.50 -1.64 14.58
C PHE A 16 3.43 -1.80 13.49
N LEU A 17 2.65 -0.76 13.21
CA LEU A 17 1.61 -0.79 12.17
C LEU A 17 2.23 -0.84 10.78
N THR A 18 3.28 -0.06 10.50
CA THR A 18 4.05 -0.18 9.25
C THR A 18 4.71 -1.57 9.14
N LEU A 19 5.32 -2.10 10.21
CA LEU A 19 5.88 -3.45 10.20
C LEU A 19 4.80 -4.51 9.94
N SER A 20 3.61 -4.33 10.52
CA SER A 20 2.48 -5.24 10.31
C SER A 20 2.06 -5.30 8.85
N ARG A 21 2.08 -4.18 8.11
CA ARG A 21 1.82 -4.16 6.66
C ARG A 21 2.83 -5.00 5.90
N GLY A 22 4.12 -4.89 6.23
CA GLY A 22 5.16 -5.76 5.66
C GLY A 22 4.89 -7.24 5.92
N VAL A 23 4.52 -7.60 7.15
CA VAL A 23 4.18 -8.98 7.53
C VAL A 23 2.93 -9.48 6.78
N ILE A 24 1.86 -8.68 6.73
CA ILE A 24 0.63 -9.02 6.00
C ILE A 24 0.94 -9.22 4.52
N GLY A 25 1.78 -8.37 3.92
CA GLY A 25 2.22 -8.54 2.53
C GLY A 25 2.91 -9.88 2.30
N LEU A 26 3.86 -10.26 3.16
CA LEU A 26 4.52 -11.57 3.07
C LEU A 26 3.55 -12.74 3.25
N VAL A 27 2.57 -12.62 4.15
CA VAL A 27 1.52 -13.62 4.32
C VAL A 27 0.68 -13.73 3.04
N ILE A 28 0.23 -12.61 2.46
CA ILE A 28 -0.51 -12.59 1.18
C ILE A 28 0.30 -13.28 0.08
N LEU A 29 1.58 -12.96 -0.04
CA LEU A 29 2.45 -13.59 -1.03
C LEU A 29 2.56 -15.10 -0.78
N SER A 30 2.67 -15.54 0.47
CA SER A 30 2.73 -16.96 0.82
C SER A 30 1.43 -17.70 0.51
N LEU A 31 0.28 -17.03 0.57
CA LEU A 31 -1.01 -17.61 0.15
C LEU A 31 -1.06 -17.92 -1.35
N SER A 32 -0.10 -17.45 -2.16
CA SER A 32 0.00 -17.83 -3.57
C SER A 32 0.22 -19.33 -3.76
N PHE A 33 0.86 -20.02 -2.82
CA PHE A 33 1.03 -21.47 -2.85
C PHE A 33 -0.29 -22.23 -2.66
N ILE A 34 -1.31 -21.59 -2.07
CA ILE A 34 -2.67 -22.14 -1.95
C ILE A 34 -3.48 -21.83 -3.21
N GLY A 35 -3.11 -20.77 -3.93
CA GLY A 35 -3.71 -20.35 -5.19
C GLY A 35 -5.02 -19.58 -5.01
N SER A 36 -5.91 -19.72 -5.99
CA SER A 36 -7.12 -18.91 -6.14
C SER A 36 -8.18 -19.14 -5.03
N SER A 37 -8.15 -20.29 -4.36
CA SER A 37 -9.04 -20.57 -3.22
C SER A 37 -8.81 -19.64 -2.02
N ALA A 38 -7.61 -19.06 -1.90
CA ALA A 38 -7.28 -18.09 -0.85
C ALA A 38 -7.71 -16.65 -1.16
N TYR A 39 -8.37 -16.40 -2.31
CA TYR A 39 -8.65 -15.05 -2.79
C TYR A 39 -9.43 -14.19 -1.78
N LEU A 40 -10.48 -14.74 -1.18
CA LEU A 40 -11.28 -14.01 -0.19
C LEU A 40 -10.44 -13.61 1.03
N THR A 41 -9.57 -14.51 1.50
CA THR A 41 -8.63 -14.24 2.58
C THR A 41 -7.67 -13.13 2.21
N VAL A 42 -7.12 -13.15 0.99
CA VAL A 42 -6.24 -12.09 0.49
C VAL A 42 -6.97 -10.76 0.39
N VAL A 43 -8.21 -10.73 -0.10
CA VAL A 43 -9.03 -9.50 -0.13
C VAL A 43 -9.22 -8.95 1.28
N ILE A 44 -9.58 -9.78 2.25
CA ILE A 44 -9.74 -9.34 3.64
C ILE A 44 -8.43 -8.78 4.21
N LEU A 45 -7.31 -9.50 4.02
CA LEU A 45 -5.99 -9.06 4.48
C LEU A 45 -5.55 -7.76 3.81
N ALA A 46 -5.82 -7.61 2.51
CA ALA A 46 -5.52 -6.39 1.76
C ALA A 46 -6.31 -5.20 2.30
N LEU A 47 -7.60 -5.39 2.59
CA LEU A 47 -8.47 -4.36 3.17
C LEU A 47 -8.07 -4.00 4.60
N VAL A 48 -7.66 -4.98 5.42
CA VAL A 48 -7.12 -4.74 6.76
C VAL A 48 -5.83 -3.93 6.68
N GLY A 49 -4.89 -4.31 5.79
CA GLY A 49 -3.65 -3.57 5.57
C GLY A 49 -3.90 -2.13 5.09
N GLY A 50 -4.83 -1.95 4.16
CA GLY A 50 -5.26 -0.61 3.72
C GLY A 50 -5.91 0.20 4.83
N ALA A 51 -6.75 -0.43 5.66
CA ALA A 51 -7.37 0.24 6.81
C ALA A 51 -6.32 0.68 7.85
N THR A 52 -5.27 -0.12 8.09
CA THR A 52 -4.17 0.26 8.97
C THR A 52 -3.41 1.49 8.48
N ASP A 53 -3.18 1.65 7.17
CA ASP A 53 -2.55 2.88 6.62
C ASP A 53 -3.40 4.13 6.89
N ILE A 54 -4.72 4.04 6.70
CA ILE A 54 -5.63 5.17 6.94
C ILE A 54 -5.62 5.57 8.42
N LEU A 55 -5.59 4.60 9.33
CA LEU A 55 -5.54 4.82 10.76
C LEU A 55 -4.19 5.42 11.18
N ASP A 56 -3.08 4.88 10.70
CA ASP A 56 -1.72 5.39 10.97
C ASP A 56 -1.59 6.86 10.57
N GLY A 57 -2.04 7.21 9.36
CA GLY A 57 -1.97 8.57 8.85
C GLY A 57 -2.83 9.56 9.64
N LYS A 58 -3.98 9.14 10.20
CA LYS A 58 -4.83 9.99 11.05
C LYS A 58 -4.26 10.14 12.46
N VAL A 59 -3.78 9.06 13.05
CA VAL A 59 -3.15 9.06 14.37
C VAL A 59 -1.88 9.91 14.35
N ALA A 60 -1.03 9.76 13.34
CA ALA A 60 0.17 10.58 13.19
C ALA A 60 -0.14 12.09 13.16
N ARG A 61 -1.13 12.51 12.36
CA ARG A 61 -1.51 13.93 12.22
C ARG A 61 -2.17 14.52 13.46
N HIS A 62 -3.04 13.77 14.13
CA HIS A 62 -3.75 14.28 15.31
C HIS A 62 -2.80 14.52 16.49
N TYR A 63 -1.71 13.76 16.58
CA TYR A 63 -0.84 13.79 17.76
C TYR A 63 0.57 14.39 17.54
N LEU A 64 1.09 14.43 16.31
CA LEU A 64 2.42 15.00 16.03
C LEU A 64 2.40 16.43 15.47
N GLY A 65 1.23 16.91 15.02
CA GLY A 65 1.08 18.19 14.33
C GLY A 65 1.63 18.13 12.89
N ASP A 66 1.12 19.00 12.02
CA ASP A 66 1.54 19.08 10.61
C ASP A 66 3.06 19.26 10.51
N GLY A 67 3.76 18.26 9.96
CA GLY A 67 5.19 18.36 9.60
C GLY A 67 6.19 17.57 10.44
N LYS A 68 5.77 16.67 11.35
CA LYS A 68 6.70 15.75 12.05
C LYS A 68 6.44 14.29 11.68
N GLU A 69 7.26 13.76 10.77
CA GLU A 69 7.32 12.34 10.43
C GLU A 69 8.18 11.58 11.46
N GLY A 70 7.72 10.41 11.91
CA GLY A 70 8.54 9.51 12.74
C GLY A 70 9.75 8.96 11.97
N LYS A 71 10.76 8.42 12.66
CA LYS A 71 11.99 7.88 12.03
C LYS A 71 11.73 6.81 10.96
N LEU A 72 10.64 6.04 11.07
CA LEU A 72 10.20 5.06 10.06
C LEU A 72 9.23 5.61 9.00
N GLY A 73 8.75 6.85 9.14
CA GLY A 73 7.97 7.52 8.09
C GLY A 73 8.73 7.60 6.75
N ARG A 74 10.07 7.57 6.80
CA ARG A 74 10.94 7.49 5.62
C ARG A 74 10.79 6.17 4.84
N TYR A 75 10.41 5.08 5.52
CA TYR A 75 10.26 3.75 4.93
C TYR A 75 8.80 3.37 4.68
N ASP A 76 7.84 4.19 5.11
CA ASP A 76 6.40 3.92 4.99
C ASP A 76 6.02 3.67 3.52
N ILE A 77 6.46 4.56 2.62
CA ILE A 77 6.26 4.44 1.17
C ILE A 77 6.93 3.17 0.60
N GLU A 78 8.10 2.79 1.11
CA GLU A 78 8.80 1.57 0.66
C GLU A 78 8.03 0.31 1.07
N ILE A 79 7.49 0.29 2.29
CA ILE A 79 6.74 -0.83 2.84
C ILE A 79 5.36 -0.92 2.19
N ASP A 80 4.70 0.19 1.89
CA ASP A 80 3.46 0.22 1.11
C ASP A 80 3.65 -0.28 -0.32
N THR A 81 4.74 0.16 -0.96
CA THR A 81 5.11 -0.35 -2.28
C THR A 81 5.33 -1.86 -2.21
N LEU A 82 6.07 -2.35 -1.20
CA LEU A 82 6.30 -3.78 -1.01
C LEU A 82 4.97 -4.54 -0.81
N PHE A 83 4.09 -4.03 0.04
CA PHE A 83 2.78 -4.63 0.30
C PHE A 83 1.96 -4.79 -0.98
N ILE A 84 1.93 -3.76 -1.82
CA ILE A 84 1.22 -3.78 -3.11
C ILE A 84 1.88 -4.75 -4.09
N LEU A 85 3.21 -4.81 -4.13
CA LEU A 85 3.93 -5.80 -4.94
C LEU A 85 3.66 -7.23 -4.48
N CYS A 86 3.49 -7.48 -3.17
CA CYS A 86 3.09 -8.77 -2.65
C CYS A 86 1.68 -9.17 -3.11
N ILE A 87 0.72 -8.24 -3.14
CA ILE A 87 -0.63 -8.50 -3.65
C ILE A 87 -0.59 -8.81 -5.14
N ILE A 88 0.15 -8.03 -5.94
CA ILE A 88 0.35 -8.33 -7.38
C ILE A 88 1.02 -9.69 -7.57
N GLY A 89 2.01 -10.01 -6.75
CA GLY A 89 2.67 -11.32 -6.74
C GLY A 89 1.67 -12.44 -6.49
N TYR A 90 0.80 -12.31 -5.48
CA TYR A 90 -0.27 -13.27 -5.22
C TYR A 90 -1.20 -13.44 -6.42
N LEU A 91 -1.71 -12.33 -6.99
CA LEU A 91 -2.63 -12.37 -8.12
C LEU A 91 -2.00 -13.03 -9.34
N SER A 92 -0.71 -12.80 -9.56
CA SER A 92 0.03 -13.34 -10.69
C SER A 92 0.39 -14.82 -10.52
N PHE A 93 0.93 -15.21 -9.37
CA PHE A 93 1.30 -16.61 -9.09
C PHE A 93 0.09 -17.53 -8.91
N SER A 94 -1.05 -16.98 -8.49
CA SER A 94 -2.32 -17.72 -8.41
C SER A 94 -3.07 -17.76 -9.74
N GLU A 95 -2.49 -17.21 -10.82
CA GLU A 95 -3.09 -17.08 -12.16
C GLU A 95 -4.47 -16.40 -12.15
N ILE A 96 -4.68 -15.47 -11.22
CA ILE A 96 -5.91 -14.68 -11.09
C ILE A 96 -5.83 -13.51 -12.06
N VAL A 97 -6.37 -13.71 -13.27
CA VAL A 97 -6.50 -12.71 -14.37
C VAL A 97 -5.16 -12.23 -14.95
N ILE A 98 -4.11 -12.09 -14.14
CA ILE A 98 -2.79 -11.63 -14.54
C ILE A 98 -1.93 -12.86 -14.89
N PRO A 99 -1.39 -12.95 -16.12
CA PRO A 99 -0.39 -13.96 -16.45
C PRO A 99 0.86 -13.80 -15.58
N THR A 100 1.39 -14.91 -15.06
CA THR A 100 2.56 -14.91 -14.16
C THR A 100 3.73 -14.10 -14.70
N LEU A 101 4.01 -14.20 -16.01
CA LEU A 101 5.06 -13.44 -16.70
C LEU A 101 4.83 -11.93 -16.66
N ALA A 102 3.59 -11.47 -16.86
CA ALA A 102 3.24 -10.05 -16.81
C ALA A 102 3.40 -9.49 -15.39
N GLY A 103 2.93 -10.25 -14.39
CA GLY A 103 3.10 -9.93 -12.98
C GLY A 103 4.56 -9.82 -12.54
N LEU A 104 5.36 -10.85 -12.87
CA LEU A 104 6.79 -10.85 -12.62
C LEU A 104 7.51 -9.71 -13.34
N GLY A 105 7.12 -9.42 -14.58
CA GLY A 105 7.65 -8.28 -15.35
C GLY A 105 7.37 -6.96 -14.64
N TRP A 106 6.16 -6.75 -14.14
CA TRP A 106 5.80 -5.55 -13.37
C TRP A 106 6.57 -5.45 -12.05
N ILE A 107 6.68 -6.55 -11.29
CA ILE A 107 7.45 -6.59 -10.04
C ILE A 107 8.93 -6.28 -10.31
N ALA A 108 9.52 -6.87 -11.35
CA ALA A 108 10.90 -6.61 -11.74
C ALA A 108 11.11 -5.14 -12.15
N LEU A 109 10.17 -4.57 -12.92
CA LEU A 109 10.18 -3.15 -13.29
C LEU A 109 10.13 -2.26 -12.04
N ALA A 110 9.24 -2.56 -11.11
CA ALA A 110 9.06 -1.81 -9.87
C ALA A 110 10.32 -1.83 -8.99
N ILE A 111 10.91 -3.02 -8.78
CA ILE A 111 12.14 -3.18 -8.01
C ILE A 111 13.31 -2.45 -8.69
N THR A 112 13.44 -2.62 -10.01
CA THR A 112 14.51 -1.98 -10.79
C THR A 112 14.39 -0.46 -10.75
N GLY A 113 13.19 0.07 -10.96
CA GLY A 113 12.89 1.50 -10.86
C GLY A 113 13.19 2.04 -9.46
N ALA A 114 12.74 1.34 -8.41
CA ALA A 114 13.05 1.72 -7.03
C ALA A 114 14.57 1.76 -6.77
N PHE A 115 15.34 0.82 -7.31
CA PHE A 115 16.79 0.76 -7.13
C PHE A 115 17.53 1.87 -7.89
N ILE A 116 17.25 2.04 -9.19
CA ILE A 116 17.89 3.04 -10.05
C ILE A 116 17.66 4.46 -9.52
N TYR A 117 16.42 4.75 -9.12
CA TYR A 117 16.05 6.08 -8.62
C TYR A 117 16.26 6.25 -7.11
N LYS A 118 17.04 5.37 -6.47
CA LYS A 118 17.40 5.44 -5.04
C LYS A 118 16.18 5.63 -4.13
N ARG A 119 15.08 4.93 -4.43
CA ARG A 119 13.84 4.92 -3.65
C ARG A 119 13.22 6.30 -3.48
N LYS A 120 13.38 7.18 -4.48
CA LYS A 120 12.69 8.49 -4.50
C LYS A 120 11.18 8.28 -4.42
N ALA A 121 10.53 8.95 -3.46
CA ALA A 121 9.09 8.87 -3.22
C ALA A 121 8.24 9.06 -4.50
N LYS A 122 8.64 10.01 -5.38
CA LYS A 122 7.95 10.27 -6.67
C LYS A 122 7.85 9.00 -7.54
N VAL A 123 8.91 8.20 -7.60
CA VAL A 123 8.95 6.99 -8.43
C VAL A 123 8.14 5.87 -7.80
N LEU A 124 8.22 5.72 -6.47
CA LEU A 124 7.41 4.74 -5.74
C LEU A 124 5.91 5.02 -5.91
N VAL A 125 5.49 6.27 -5.78
CA VAL A 125 4.09 6.68 -6.02
C VAL A 125 3.66 6.45 -7.48
N MET A 126 4.55 6.69 -8.46
CA MET A 126 4.28 6.39 -9.88
C MET A 126 4.12 4.90 -10.15
N ILE A 127 4.72 4.02 -9.35
CA ILE A 127 4.52 2.57 -9.43
C ILE A 127 3.23 2.18 -8.71
N GLU A 128 3.00 2.79 -7.54
CA GLU A 128 1.90 2.48 -6.65
C GLU A 128 0.53 2.78 -7.27
N VAL A 129 0.35 3.98 -7.82
CA VAL A 129 -0.96 4.42 -8.34
C VAL A 129 -1.46 3.50 -9.47
N PRO A 130 -0.67 3.18 -10.52
CA PRO A 130 -1.08 2.22 -11.53
C PRO A 130 -1.30 0.81 -10.96
N SER A 131 -0.49 0.40 -9.98
CA SER A 131 -0.64 -0.91 -9.32
C SER A 131 -1.98 -1.04 -8.60
N VAL A 132 -2.39 -0.02 -7.84
CA VAL A 132 -3.69 0.02 -7.16
C VAL A 132 -4.84 0.00 -8.16
N ILE A 133 -4.75 0.80 -9.23
CA ILE A 133 -5.77 0.79 -10.30
C ILE A 133 -5.86 -0.59 -10.95
N GLY A 134 -4.72 -1.20 -11.28
CA GLY A 134 -4.64 -2.54 -11.85
C GLY A 134 -5.28 -3.59 -10.94
N MET A 135 -5.04 -3.53 -9.63
CA MET A 135 -5.67 -4.43 -8.65
C MET A 135 -7.18 -4.26 -8.60
N LEU A 136 -7.70 -3.04 -8.67
CA LEU A 136 -9.15 -2.79 -8.70
C LEU A 136 -9.80 -3.38 -9.96
N VAL A 137 -9.14 -3.21 -11.12
CA VAL A 137 -9.60 -3.81 -12.39
C VAL A 137 -9.60 -5.33 -12.29
N VAL A 138 -8.51 -5.93 -11.81
CA VAL A 138 -8.40 -7.39 -11.65
C VAL A 138 -9.46 -7.92 -10.69
N ALA A 139 -9.69 -7.24 -9.57
CA ALA A 139 -10.72 -7.65 -8.62
C ALA A 139 -12.13 -7.61 -9.23
N ALA A 140 -12.44 -6.58 -10.02
CA ALA A 140 -13.71 -6.45 -10.73
C ALA A 140 -13.89 -7.55 -11.80
N LEU A 141 -12.82 -7.90 -12.53
CA LEU A 141 -12.82 -8.95 -13.55
C LEU A 141 -12.92 -10.35 -12.95
N TYR A 142 -12.25 -10.60 -11.82
CA TYR A 142 -12.19 -11.93 -11.22
C TYR A 142 -13.48 -12.30 -10.47
N ASN A 143 -13.99 -11.41 -9.61
CA ASN A 143 -15.22 -11.65 -8.87
C ASN A 143 -15.99 -10.34 -8.67
N LEU A 144 -16.91 -10.07 -9.59
CA LEU A 144 -17.71 -8.85 -9.61
C LEU A 144 -18.56 -8.67 -8.35
N GLN A 145 -19.06 -9.75 -7.75
CA GLN A 145 -19.86 -9.68 -6.52
C GLN A 145 -19.03 -9.19 -5.33
N ILE A 146 -17.87 -9.82 -5.10
CA ILE A 146 -16.94 -9.38 -4.04
C ILE A 146 -16.49 -7.94 -4.30
N PHE A 147 -16.22 -7.59 -5.56
CA PHE A 147 -15.85 -6.23 -5.92
C PHE A 147 -16.95 -5.22 -5.55
N ILE A 148 -18.18 -5.43 -5.99
CA ILE A 148 -19.30 -4.49 -5.79
C ILE A 148 -19.70 -4.40 -4.31
N PHE A 149 -19.77 -5.52 -3.59
CA PHE A 149 -20.33 -5.54 -2.24
C PHE A 149 -19.30 -5.36 -1.13
N ILE A 150 -18.02 -5.60 -1.38
CA ILE A 150 -16.97 -5.54 -0.35
C ILE A 150 -15.91 -4.49 -0.71
N ILE A 151 -15.25 -4.63 -1.87
CA ILE A 151 -14.09 -3.82 -2.21
C ILE A 151 -14.51 -2.37 -2.49
N LEU A 152 -15.49 -2.17 -3.36
CA LEU A 152 -15.95 -0.85 -3.79
C LEU A 152 -16.50 -0.01 -2.63
N PRO A 153 -17.35 -0.53 -1.71
CA PRO A 153 -17.84 0.24 -0.58
C PRO A 153 -16.72 0.62 0.39
N ILE A 154 -15.80 -0.30 0.71
CA ILE A 154 -14.68 -0.01 1.63
C ILE A 154 -13.74 1.01 1.01
N PHE A 155 -13.44 0.89 -0.28
CA PHE A 155 -12.64 1.87 -1.01
C PHE A 155 -13.32 3.25 -1.02
N ALA A 156 -14.62 3.31 -1.27
CA ALA A 156 -15.39 4.54 -1.22
C ALA A 156 -15.38 5.17 0.19
N ILE A 157 -15.58 4.38 1.25
CA ILE A 157 -15.48 4.83 2.64
C ILE A 157 -14.07 5.39 2.90
N GLY A 158 -13.02 4.68 2.50
CA GLY A 158 -11.64 5.14 2.62
C GLY A 158 -11.41 6.49 1.93
N LEU A 159 -11.95 6.67 0.73
CA LEU A 159 -11.86 7.91 -0.04
C LEU A 159 -12.62 9.07 0.62
N VAL A 160 -13.81 8.82 1.18
CA VAL A 160 -14.55 9.83 1.96
C VAL A 160 -13.79 10.19 3.24
N LEU A 161 -13.28 9.21 3.97
CA LEU A 161 -12.54 9.41 5.22
C LEU A 161 -11.22 10.17 5.02
N ASN A 162 -10.60 10.06 3.85
CA ASN A 162 -9.36 10.72 3.47
C ASN A 162 -9.56 11.81 2.40
N ARG A 163 -10.79 12.33 2.23
CA ARG A 163 -11.13 13.30 1.17
C ARG A 163 -10.16 14.48 1.07
N ARG A 164 -9.70 15.02 2.21
CA ARG A 164 -8.72 16.13 2.24
C ARG A 164 -7.37 15.74 1.62
N ARG A 165 -6.86 14.54 1.90
CA ARG A 165 -5.61 14.01 1.34
C ARG A 165 -5.74 13.76 -0.16
N VAL A 166 -6.86 13.17 -0.59
CA VAL A 166 -7.12 12.87 -2.00
C VAL A 166 -7.20 14.17 -2.81
N LEU A 167 -7.93 15.18 -2.31
CA LEU A 167 -8.01 16.48 -2.96
C LEU A 167 -6.63 17.17 -3.03
N TYR A 168 -5.83 17.15 -1.96
CA TYR A 168 -4.49 17.71 -1.97
C TYR A 168 -3.58 17.00 -3.00
N ILE A 169 -3.61 15.67 -3.06
CA ILE A 169 -2.79 14.91 -4.02
C ILE A 169 -3.20 15.25 -5.46
N ILE A 170 -4.51 15.26 -5.75
CA ILE A 170 -5.03 15.49 -7.10
C ILE A 170 -4.82 16.94 -7.55
N PHE A 171 -5.17 17.91 -6.71
CA PHE A 171 -5.21 19.32 -7.10
C PHE A 171 -3.89 20.07 -6.86
N GLU A 172 -3.08 19.67 -5.88
CA GLU A 172 -1.84 20.40 -5.55
C GLU A 172 -0.57 19.62 -5.86
N TYR A 173 -0.54 18.31 -5.61
CA TYR A 173 0.68 17.51 -5.77
C TYR A 173 0.88 17.02 -7.20
N TRP A 174 -0.18 16.49 -7.83
CA TRP A 174 -0.14 15.96 -9.19
C TRP A 174 0.33 16.98 -10.23
N PRO A 175 -0.14 18.24 -10.25
CA PRO A 175 0.33 19.23 -11.22
C PRO A 175 1.82 19.55 -11.05
N LYS A 176 2.32 19.58 -9.80
CA LYS A 176 3.73 19.87 -9.48
C LYS A 176 4.69 18.75 -9.89
N ILE A 177 4.20 17.51 -9.99
CA ILE A 177 4.98 16.35 -10.47
C ILE A 177 5.33 16.50 -11.96
N PHE A 178 4.46 17.11 -12.76
CA PHE A 178 4.62 17.24 -14.22
C PHE A 178 5.16 18.62 -14.67
N SER A 179 5.32 19.56 -13.74
CA SER A 179 5.80 20.92 -14.02
C SER A 179 7.31 21.14 -13.76
N GLN A 180 8.09 20.06 -13.60
CA GLN A 180 9.55 20.07 -13.47
C GLN A 180 10.16 19.09 -14.48
#